data_AF-A0A967T7K3-F1
#
_entry.id   AF-A0A967T7K3-F1
#
_cell.length_a   1.000
_cell.length_b   1.000
_cell.length_c   1.000
_cell.angle_alpha   90.00
_cell.angle_beta   90.00
_cell.angle_gamma   90.00
#
_symmetry.space_group_name_H-M   'P 1'
#
loop_
_entity.id
_entity.type
_entity.pdbx_description
1 polymer ?
#
loop_
_entity_poly.entity_id
_entity_poly.type
_entity_poly.pdbx_seq_one_letter_code
_entity_poly.pdbx_strand_id
1 'polypeptide(L)'
;IAENDETLMDIYFEQGELDEEQMEKGLHISLVNGQIFPLFCSTASKNMGTGRVMGFLDDVAPNPLQGNPPKTTEGDEFELDPD
;
A
#
# COMPACT_ATOMS: atom_id res chain seq x y z
N ILE A 1 -4.19 9.46 -4.05
CA ILE A 1 -4.86 8.52 -3.10
C ILE A 1 -6.35 8.78 -3.12
N ALA A 2 -6.85 9.96 -2.71
CA ALA A 2 -8.26 10.32 -2.93
C ALA A 2 -8.65 10.25 -4.41
N GLU A 3 -7.76 10.70 -5.31
CA GLU A 3 -7.96 10.57 -6.77
C GLU A 3 -8.09 9.12 -7.27
N ASN A 4 -7.63 8.14 -6.50
CA ASN A 4 -7.64 6.73 -6.90
C ASN A 4 -8.92 5.99 -6.44
N ASP A 5 -9.79 6.63 -5.66
CA ASP A 5 -11.04 6.06 -5.14
C ASP A 5 -12.15 7.14 -5.10
N GLU A 6 -13.23 6.93 -5.85
CA GLU A 6 -14.34 7.89 -5.95
C GLU A 6 -14.96 8.21 -4.58
N THR A 7 -15.03 7.23 -3.67
CA THR A 7 -15.60 7.41 -2.33
C THR A 7 -14.72 8.34 -1.49
N LEU A 8 -13.40 8.15 -1.55
CA LEU A 8 -12.45 9.01 -0.83
C LEU A 8 -12.42 10.42 -1.44
N MET A 9 -12.60 10.56 -2.75
CA MET A 9 -12.70 11.85 -3.42
C MET A 9 -13.93 12.63 -2.93
N ASP A 10 -15.09 12.00 -2.85
CA ASP A 10 -16.33 12.62 -2.38
C ASP A 10 -16.21 13.06 -0.92
N ILE A 11 -15.69 12.19 -0.04
CA ILE A 11 -15.44 12.52 1.38
C ILE A 11 -14.51 13.73 1.50
N TYR A 12 -13.42 13.77 0.73
CA TYR A 12 -12.48 14.88 0.75
C TYR A 12 -13.12 16.19 0.26
N PHE A 13 -14.01 16.15 -0.74
CA PHE A 13 -14.72 17.34 -1.20
C PHE A 13 -15.76 17.85 -0.20
N GLU A 14 -16.43 16.96 0.53
CA GLU A 14 -17.42 17.34 1.54
C GLU A 14 -16.79 17.84 2.84
N GLN A 15 -15.74 17.16 3.32
CA GLN A 15 -15.17 17.35 4.66
C GLN A 15 -13.86 18.15 4.63
N GLY A 16 -13.18 18.20 3.48
CA GLY A 16 -11.91 18.91 3.29
C GLY A 16 -10.66 18.13 3.69
N GLU A 17 -10.81 17.02 4.41
CA GLU A 17 -9.71 16.14 4.83
C GLU A 17 -10.16 14.68 4.88
N LEU A 18 -9.19 13.76 4.93
CA LEU A 18 -9.41 12.34 5.18
C LEU A 18 -8.88 12.01 6.56
N ASP A 19 -9.59 11.13 7.27
CA ASP A 19 -9.07 10.58 8.52
C ASP A 19 -7.97 9.54 8.28
N GLU A 20 -7.33 9.09 9.37
CA GLU A 20 -6.21 8.16 9.31
C GLU A 20 -6.58 6.82 8.68
N GLU A 21 -7.75 6.26 9.04
CA GLU A 21 -8.23 4.97 8.54
C GLU A 21 -8.55 5.04 7.04
N GLN A 22 -9.20 6.13 6.60
CA GLN A 22 -9.47 6.40 5.19
C GLN A 22 -8.17 6.54 4.39
N MET A 23 -7.17 7.21 4.97
CA MET A 23 -5.88 7.40 4.32
C MET A 23 -5.11 6.09 4.19
N GLU A 24 -5.06 5.29 5.26
CA GLU A 24 -4.43 3.96 5.28
C GLU A 24 -5.06 3.04 4.23
N LYS A 25 -6.38 2.93 4.22
CA LYS A 25 -7.11 2.12 3.24
C LYS A 25 -6.85 2.58 1.81
N GLY A 26 -6.90 3.89 1.56
CA GLY A 26 -6.63 4.45 0.24
C GLY A 26 -5.20 4.15 -0.23
N LEU A 27 -4.22 4.25 0.66
CA LEU A 27 -2.83 3.90 0.38
C LEU A 27 -2.68 2.41 0.05
N HIS A 28 -3.30 1.54 0.84
CA HIS A 28 -3.24 0.09 0.64
C HIS A 28 -3.79 -0.33 -0.73
N ILE A 29 -5.00 0.13 -1.07
CA ILE A 29 -5.64 -0.17 -2.37
C ILE A 29 -4.79 0.36 -3.53
N SER A 30 -4.31 1.60 -3.41
CA SER A 30 -3.46 2.22 -4.44
C SER A 30 -2.16 1.46 -4.64
N LEU A 31 -1.60 0.87 -3.58
CA LEU A 31 -0.38 0.09 -3.61
C LEU A 31 -0.59 -1.30 -4.22
N VAL A 32 -1.67 -2.01 -3.85
CA VAL A 32 -2.08 -3.29 -4.45
C VAL A 32 -2.21 -3.16 -5.97
N ASN A 33 -2.86 -2.09 -6.42
CA ASN A 33 -3.13 -1.84 -7.84
C ASN A 33 -1.93 -1.25 -8.60
N GLY A 34 -0.80 -0.99 -7.93
CA GLY A 34 0.38 -0.38 -8.55
C GLY A 34 0.17 1.05 -9.06
N GLN A 35 -0.79 1.78 -8.48
CA GLN A 35 -1.13 3.17 -8.85
C GLN A 35 -0.20 4.19 -8.18
N ILE A 36 0.42 3.82 -7.07
CA ILE A 36 1.39 4.66 -6.35
C ILE A 36 2.67 3.88 -6.05
N PHE A 37 3.78 4.62 -5.95
CA PHE A 37 5.08 4.10 -5.54
C PHE A 37 5.62 5.00 -4.41
N PRO A 38 5.43 4.62 -3.13
CA PRO A 38 5.86 5.43 -1.99
C PRO A 38 7.38 5.64 -1.97
N LEU A 39 7.81 6.89 -1.82
CA LEU A 39 9.23 7.27 -1.72
C LEU A 39 9.58 7.68 -0.29
N PHE A 40 10.61 7.05 0.28
CA PHE A 40 11.08 7.33 1.63
C PHE A 40 12.50 7.92 1.62
N CYS A 41 12.76 8.87 2.52
CA CYS A 41 14.10 9.32 2.83
C CYS A 41 14.55 8.67 4.16
N SER A 42 15.57 7.80 4.10
CA SER A 42 16.10 7.12 5.28
C SER A 42 17.61 6.89 5.18
N THR A 43 18.25 6.59 6.32
CA THR A 43 19.66 6.18 6.37
C THR A 43 19.84 5.01 7.32
N ALA A 44 19.97 3.81 6.74
CA ALA A 44 20.10 2.57 7.49
C ALA A 44 21.39 2.55 8.34
N SER A 45 22.51 3.05 7.81
CA SER A 45 23.80 3.07 8.53
C SER A 45 23.79 3.91 9.80
N LYS A 46 22.90 4.90 9.90
CA LYS A 46 22.70 5.73 11.09
C LYS A 46 21.43 5.34 11.87
N ASN A 47 20.75 4.26 11.47
CA ASN A 47 19.47 3.82 12.03
C ASN A 47 18.41 4.94 12.09
N MET A 48 18.30 5.74 11.03
CA MET A 48 17.28 6.80 10.95
C MET A 48 16.25 6.49 9.86
N GLY A 49 14.97 6.51 10.22
CA GLY A 49 13.86 6.32 9.30
C GLY A 49 13.47 4.86 9.05
N THR A 50 14.34 3.89 9.37
CA THR A 50 14.09 2.44 9.21
C THR A 50 12.81 1.99 9.92
N GLY A 51 12.61 2.41 11.19
CA GLY A 51 11.39 2.06 11.93
C GLY A 51 10.10 2.62 11.32
N ARG A 52 10.14 3.81 10.70
CA ARG A 52 8.97 4.38 10.00
C ARG A 52 8.67 3.63 8.70
N VAL A 53 9.71 3.23 7.97
CA VAL A 53 9.52 2.39 6.78
C VAL A 53 8.90 1.06 7.18
N MET A 54 9.39 0.43 8.26
CA MET A 54 8.83 -0.84 8.74
C MET A 54 7.37 -0.69 9.22
N GLY A 55 7.04 0.36 9.97
CA GLY A 55 5.65 0.61 10.38
C GLY A 55 4.73 0.82 9.18
N PHE A 56 5.16 1.61 8.19
CA PHE A 56 4.40 1.76 6.95
C PHE A 56 4.17 0.42 6.24
N LEU A 57 5.16 -0.47 6.22
CA LEU A 57 4.98 -1.79 5.62
C LEU A 57 3.98 -2.65 6.40
N ASP A 58 3.96 -2.54 7.73
CA ASP A 58 3.02 -3.28 8.59
C ASP A 58 1.58 -2.78 8.40
N ASP A 59 1.38 -1.47 8.40
CA ASP A 59 0.05 -0.84 8.34
C ASP A 59 -0.53 -0.84 6.91
N VAL A 60 0.30 -0.64 5.89
CA VAL A 60 -0.17 -0.30 4.53
C VAL A 60 0.16 -1.35 3.49
N ALA A 61 1.27 -2.08 3.60
CA ALA A 61 1.69 -2.96 2.51
C ALA A 61 0.76 -4.17 2.37
N PRO A 62 0.48 -4.63 1.13
CA PRO A 62 -0.27 -5.86 0.94
C PRO A 62 0.50 -7.07 1.45
N ASN A 63 -0.22 -7.99 2.08
CA ASN A 63 0.34 -9.30 2.37
C ASN A 63 0.46 -10.14 1.07
N PRO A 64 1.18 -11.27 1.09
CA PRO A 64 1.41 -12.09 -0.11
C PRO A 64 0.13 -12.56 -0.82
N LEU A 65 -0.97 -12.75 -0.09
CA LEU A 65 -2.26 -13.19 -0.65
C LEU A 65 -3.06 -12.04 -1.28
N GLN A 66 -2.77 -10.79 -0.89
CA GLN A 66 -3.41 -9.59 -1.41
C GLN A 66 -2.67 -8.99 -2.61
N GLY A 67 -1.39 -9.32 -2.77
CA GLY A 67 -0.58 -8.88 -3.91
C GLY A 67 -0.93 -9.59 -5.21
N ASN A 68 -0.25 -9.20 -6.29
CA ASN A 68 -0.38 -9.89 -7.58
C ASN A 68 0.15 -11.34 -7.47
N PRO A 69 -0.59 -12.35 -7.95
CA PRO A 69 -0.14 -13.74 -7.90
C PRO A 69 1.23 -13.90 -8.58
N PRO A 70 2.17 -14.62 -7.96
CA PRO A 70 3.43 -14.93 -8.60
C PRO A 70 3.19 -15.76 -9.85
N LYS A 71 4.05 -15.55 -10.86
CA LYS A 71 4.02 -16.33 -12.10
C LYS A 71 5.16 -17.34 -12.11
N THR A 72 4.90 -18.53 -12.65
CA THR A 72 5.94 -19.53 -12.87
C THR A 72 6.92 -19.07 -13.96
N THR A 73 8.02 -19.79 -14.15
CA THR A 73 8.94 -19.56 -15.27
C THR A 73 8.28 -19.73 -16.64
N GLU A 74 7.14 -20.43 -16.70
CA GLU A 74 6.35 -20.67 -17.90
C GLU A 74 5.24 -19.62 -18.10
N GLY A 75 5.03 -18.75 -17.11
CA GLY A 75 4.08 -17.63 -17.15
C GLY A 75 2.71 -17.92 -16.56
N ASP A 76 2.48 -19.14 -16.08
CA ASP A 76 1.24 -19.55 -15.43
C ASP A 76 1.10 -18.91 -14.04
N GLU A 77 -0.14 -18.65 -13.63
CA GLU A 77 -0.43 -18.19 -12.27
C GLU A 77 -0.17 -19.30 -11.26
N PHE A 78 0.51 -18.95 -10.17
CA PHE A 78 0.75 -19.83 -9.04
C PHE A 78 -0.13 -19.41 -7.86
N GLU A 79 -1.11 -20.26 -7.51
CA GLU A 79 -1.89 -20.06 -6.29
C GLU A 79 -1.01 -20.24 -5.06
N LEU A 80 -1.11 -19.27 -4.15
CA LEU A 80 -0.38 -19.30 -2.88
C LEU A 80 -1.18 -20.12 -1.86
N ASP A 81 -0.54 -21.13 -1.29
CA ASP A 81 -1.05 -21.86 -0.13
C ASP A 81 -0.74 -21.04 1.14
N PRO A 82 -1.76 -20.68 1.95
CA PRO A 82 -1.55 -19.97 3.21
C PRO A 82 -0.92 -20.82 4.33
N ASP A 83 -0.85 -22.15 4.21
CA ASP A 83 -0.33 -23.08 5.23
C ASP A 83 1.17 -23.44 5.08
#